data_AF-A0A3D5UKL8-F1
#
_entry.id   AF-A0A3D5UKL8-F1
#
_cell.length_a   1.000
_cell.length_b   1.000
_cell.length_c   1.000
_cell.angle_alpha   90.00
_cell.angle_beta   90.00
_cell.angle_gamma   90.00
#
_symmetry.space_group_name_H-M   'P 1'
#
loop_
_entity.id
_entity.type
_entity.pdbx_description
1 polymer ?
#
loop_
_entity_poly.entity_id
_entity_poly.type
_entity_poly.pdbx_seq_one_letter_code
_entity_poly.pdbx_strand_id
1 'polypeptide(L)'
;MWSSSQTICWRGSCIFVNKKKGFTLFEVLISITLLAVVLLGVTRVMQVQINTMKTMDRQIHEENQLRYVMTSIEIQLKKSDVIIYYAGRYYMEDPENREYFHYYSLQSSHIYKNKTSKTLTPIGLGSKTQVLNQIVAFTIEYQDPFIHLNITREKDGRAYSSVKNIYVKGKLIHVRAQ
;
A
#
# COMPACT_ATOMS: atom_id res chain seq x y z
N MET A 1 -8.69 10.36 69.03
CA MET A 1 -8.46 9.00 69.54
C MET A 1 -7.20 8.44 68.91
N TRP A 2 -6.18 8.21 69.75
CA TRP A 2 -4.95 7.44 69.55
C TRP A 2 -4.05 7.79 68.34
N SER A 3 -3.16 8.75 68.57
CA SER A 3 -1.91 8.95 67.82
C SER A 3 -0.90 7.89 68.27
N SER A 4 -0.56 6.93 67.42
CA SER A 4 0.61 6.07 67.61
C SER A 4 1.78 6.63 66.79
N SER A 5 2.65 7.39 67.46
CA SER A 5 3.95 7.76 66.92
C SER A 5 4.87 6.53 67.02
N GLN A 6 5.30 5.98 65.88
CA GLN A 6 6.33 4.95 65.88
C GLN A 6 7.72 5.60 65.89
N THR A 7 8.46 5.34 66.96
CA THR A 7 9.86 5.77 67.12
C THR A 7 10.77 4.64 66.67
N ILE A 8 11.58 4.88 65.64
CA ILE A 8 12.66 3.97 65.25
C ILE A 8 13.96 4.62 65.73
N CYS A 9 14.62 4.02 66.72
CA CYS A 9 15.94 4.47 67.18
C CYS A 9 16.99 3.42 66.77
N TRP A 10 18.09 3.89 66.18
CA TRP A 10 19.30 3.11 65.91
C TRP A 10 20.50 3.85 66.49
N ARG A 11 21.33 3.17 67.27
CA ARG A 11 22.59 3.69 67.88
C ARG A 11 22.49 5.11 68.44
N GLY A 12 21.64 5.31 69.45
CA GLY A 12 21.63 6.52 70.28
C GLY A 12 21.18 7.82 69.57
N SER A 13 20.78 7.76 68.30
CA SER A 13 20.20 8.87 67.56
C SER A 13 18.74 8.53 67.23
N CYS A 14 17.80 9.25 67.84
CA CYS A 14 16.38 9.10 67.53
C CYS A 14 15.98 10.16 66.51
N ILE A 15 15.64 9.73 65.29
CA ILE A 15 15.15 10.61 64.24
C ILE A 15 13.64 10.73 64.40
N PHE A 16 13.17 11.92 64.75
CA PHE A 16 11.75 12.24 64.67
C PHE A 16 11.35 12.34 63.19
N VAL A 17 10.78 11.27 62.63
CA VAL A 17 10.12 11.35 61.33
C VAL A 17 8.75 11.99 61.55
N ASN A 18 8.74 13.32 61.57
CA ASN A 18 7.51 14.09 61.62
C ASN A 18 6.82 14.01 60.25
N LYS A 19 5.92 13.05 60.09
CA LYS A 19 5.03 12.94 58.93
C LYS A 19 4.05 14.11 58.94
N LYS A 20 4.35 15.14 58.14
CA LYS A 20 3.44 16.03 57.37
C LYS A 20 4.22 17.28 56.90
N LYS A 21 5.02 17.14 55.84
CA LYS A 21 5.46 18.30 55.05
C LYS A 21 4.44 18.47 53.92
N GLY A 22 3.70 19.58 53.93
CA GLY A 22 2.90 20.01 52.79
C GLY A 22 3.81 20.44 51.65
N PHE A 23 3.39 20.20 50.40
CA PHE A 23 4.09 20.69 49.23
C PHE A 23 4.10 22.21 49.22
N THR A 24 5.26 22.81 48.95
CA THR A 24 5.33 24.26 48.76
C THR A 24 4.70 24.63 47.42
N LEU A 25 4.05 25.80 47.33
CA LEU A 25 3.38 26.25 46.10
C LEU A 25 4.36 26.30 44.91
N PHE A 26 5.62 26.63 45.16
CA PHE A 26 6.69 26.65 44.18
C PHE A 26 7.03 25.24 43.65
N GLU A 27 7.10 24.24 44.54
CA GLU A 27 7.36 22.84 44.17
C GLU A 27 6.22 22.25 43.34
N VAL A 28 4.96 22.65 43.61
CA VAL A 28 3.81 22.30 42.78
C VAL A 28 3.90 22.94 41.39
N LEU A 29 4.25 24.23 41.30
CA LEU A 29 4.40 24.92 40.01
C LEU A 29 5.51 24.32 39.14
N ILE A 30 6.65 23.98 39.74
CA ILE A 30 7.74 23.30 39.03
C ILE A 30 7.29 21.93 38.54
N SER A 31 6.62 21.16 39.39
CA SER A 31 6.14 19.82 39.04
C SER A 31 5.12 19.85 37.88
N ILE A 32 4.19 20.81 37.89
CA ILE A 32 3.23 21.00 36.79
C ILE A 32 3.95 21.39 35.50
N THR A 33 4.95 22.27 35.58
CA THR A 33 5.71 22.71 34.41
C THR A 33 6.50 21.54 33.80
N LEU A 34 7.17 20.73 34.62
CA LEU A 34 7.86 19.53 34.16
C LEU A 34 6.90 18.53 33.54
N LEU A 35 5.73 18.31 34.15
CA LEU A 35 4.71 17.42 33.63
C LEU A 35 4.17 17.91 32.27
N ALA A 36 3.96 19.21 32.11
CA ALA A 36 3.57 19.82 30.84
C ALA A 36 4.63 19.61 29.74
N VAL A 37 5.91 19.81 30.06
CA VAL A 37 7.01 19.58 29.11
C VAL A 37 7.08 18.11 28.70
N VAL A 38 6.96 17.17 29.64
CA VAL A 38 6.93 15.74 29.35
C VAL A 38 5.75 15.36 28.47
N LEU A 39 4.54 15.87 28.77
CA LEU A 39 3.35 15.62 27.96
C LEU A 39 3.49 16.15 26.53
N LEU A 40 4.08 17.33 26.35
CA LEU A 40 4.35 17.87 25.01
C LEU A 40 5.36 17.01 24.25
N GLY A 41 6.40 16.51 24.92
CA GLY A 41 7.37 15.58 24.33
C GLY A 41 6.70 14.27 23.87
N VAL A 42 5.91 13.65 24.76
CA VAL A 42 5.22 12.38 24.48
C VAL A 42 4.22 12.53 23.33
N THR A 43 3.42 13.61 23.32
CA THR A 43 2.43 13.84 22.26
C THR A 43 3.07 14.03 20.89
N ARG A 44 4.22 14.73 20.83
CA ARG A 44 4.99 14.87 19.59
C ARG A 44 5.53 13.54 19.07
N VAL A 45 6.10 12.72 19.95
CA VAL A 45 6.60 11.39 19.57
C VAL A 45 5.46 10.49 19.08
N MET A 46 4.32 10.48 19.77
CA MET A 46 3.13 9.74 19.33
C MET A 46 2.65 10.20 17.96
N GLN A 47 2.60 11.52 17.71
CA GLN A 47 2.17 12.06 16.42
C GLN A 47 3.10 11.61 15.28
N VAL A 48 4.41 11.61 15.51
CA VAL A 48 5.39 11.11 14.53
C VAL A 48 5.17 9.62 14.27
N GLN A 49 4.99 8.80 15.32
CA GLN A 49 4.74 7.37 15.17
C GLN A 49 3.47 7.09 14.36
N ILE A 50 2.37 7.77 14.67
CA ILE A 50 1.09 7.61 13.94
C ILE A 50 1.25 7.97 12.46
N ASN A 51 1.93 9.08 12.16
CA ASN A 51 2.15 9.50 10.78
C ASN A 51 3.03 8.51 10.01
N THR A 52 4.06 7.96 10.67
CA THR A 52 4.92 6.92 10.10
C THR A 52 4.11 5.66 9.81
N MET A 53 3.29 5.19 10.76
CA MET A 53 2.43 4.02 10.56
C MET A 53 1.45 4.22 9.39
N LYS A 54 0.73 5.34 9.35
CA LYS A 54 -0.17 5.68 8.25
C LYS A 54 0.54 5.70 6.89
N THR A 55 1.77 6.22 6.88
CA THR A 55 2.57 6.24 5.66
C THR A 55 2.92 4.82 5.24
N MET A 56 3.46 3.99 6.15
CA MET A 56 3.79 2.59 5.87
C MET A 56 2.57 1.79 5.38
N ASP A 57 1.42 1.92 6.04
CA ASP A 57 0.19 1.25 5.64
C ASP A 57 -0.23 1.63 4.22
N ARG A 58 -0.14 2.93 3.88
CA ARG A 58 -0.40 3.41 2.51
C ARG A 58 0.59 2.80 1.51
N GLN A 59 1.88 2.74 1.85
CA GLN A 59 2.89 2.15 0.96
C GLN A 59 2.61 0.65 0.72
N ILE A 60 2.30 -0.10 1.77
CA ILE A 60 1.96 -1.52 1.69
C ILE A 60 0.70 -1.72 0.84
N HIS A 61 -0.32 -0.88 1.02
CA HIS A 61 -1.54 -0.96 0.24
C HIS A 61 -1.27 -0.71 -1.25
N GLU A 62 -0.53 0.34 -1.59
CA GLU A 62 -0.14 0.68 -2.97
C GLU A 62 0.71 -0.43 -3.63
N GLU A 63 1.59 -1.09 -2.88
CA GLU A 63 2.39 -2.21 -3.36
C GLU A 63 1.54 -3.47 -3.59
N ASN A 64 0.65 -3.78 -2.64
CA ASN A 64 -0.27 -4.92 -2.74
C ASN A 64 -1.23 -4.77 -3.92
N GLN A 65 -1.76 -3.57 -4.17
CA GLN A 65 -2.58 -3.30 -5.36
C GLN A 65 -1.80 -3.58 -6.65
N LEU A 66 -0.58 -3.08 -6.78
CA LEU A 66 0.25 -3.36 -7.95
C LEU A 66 0.49 -4.86 -8.12
N ARG A 67 0.91 -5.55 -7.05
CA ARG A 67 1.16 -6.99 -7.07
C ARG A 67 -0.09 -7.77 -7.48
N TYR A 68 -1.26 -7.38 -6.98
CA TYR A 68 -2.53 -7.96 -7.37
C TYR A 68 -2.80 -7.79 -8.87
N VAL A 69 -2.65 -6.57 -9.41
CA VAL A 69 -2.87 -6.31 -10.84
C VAL A 69 -1.92 -7.11 -11.72
N MET A 70 -0.62 -7.10 -11.42
CA MET A 70 0.37 -7.87 -12.19
C MET A 70 0.09 -9.37 -12.15
N THR A 71 -0.35 -9.89 -11.00
CA THR A 71 -0.71 -11.31 -10.86
C THR A 71 -2.01 -11.63 -11.60
N SER A 72 -2.99 -10.73 -11.60
CA SER A 72 -4.23 -10.88 -12.35
C SER A 72 -3.97 -10.95 -13.86
N ILE A 73 -3.11 -10.08 -14.38
CA ILE A 73 -2.67 -10.09 -15.78
C ILE A 73 -1.93 -11.40 -16.09
N GLU A 74 -1.00 -11.81 -15.22
CA GLU A 74 -0.28 -13.08 -15.38
C GLU A 74 -1.22 -14.29 -15.44
N ILE A 75 -2.19 -14.37 -14.54
CA ILE A 75 -3.16 -15.48 -14.52
C ILE A 75 -3.97 -15.50 -15.82
N GLN A 76 -4.43 -14.34 -16.30
CA GLN A 76 -5.16 -14.25 -17.56
C GLN A 76 -4.29 -14.69 -18.74
N LEU A 77 -3.04 -14.23 -18.82
CA LEU A 77 -2.09 -14.63 -19.86
C LEU A 77 -1.80 -16.14 -19.85
N LYS A 78 -1.60 -16.73 -18.67
CA LYS A 78 -1.32 -18.16 -18.53
C LYS A 78 -2.52 -19.05 -18.82
N LYS A 79 -3.74 -18.56 -18.56
CA LYS A 79 -4.99 -19.28 -18.80
C LYS A 79 -5.56 -19.08 -20.21
N SER A 80 -5.10 -18.06 -20.92
CA SER A 80 -5.52 -17.81 -22.29
C SER A 80 -4.95 -18.89 -23.22
N ASP A 81 -5.83 -19.65 -23.85
CA ASP A 81 -5.43 -20.61 -24.88
C ASP A 81 -4.97 -19.87 -26.14
N VAL A 82 -5.59 -18.71 -26.41
CA VAL A 82 -5.31 -17.83 -27.53
C VAL A 82 -5.05 -16.41 -27.04
N ILE A 83 -3.97 -15.80 -27.53
CA ILE A 83 -3.69 -14.38 -27.35
C ILE A 83 -3.69 -13.72 -28.72
N ILE A 84 -4.46 -12.66 -28.89
CA ILE A 84 -4.56 -11.93 -30.16
C ILE A 84 -3.78 -10.63 -30.05
N TYR A 85 -2.85 -10.38 -30.96
CA TYR A 85 -2.22 -9.08 -31.12
C TYR A 85 -2.87 -8.34 -32.28
N TYR A 86 -3.52 -7.21 -31.98
CA TYR A 86 -4.22 -6.37 -32.95
C TYR A 86 -4.07 -4.89 -32.59
N ALA A 87 -3.78 -4.05 -33.59
CA ALA A 87 -3.64 -2.59 -33.43
C ALA A 87 -2.77 -2.14 -32.24
N GLY A 88 -1.63 -2.81 -32.01
CA GLY A 88 -0.71 -2.47 -30.93
C GLY A 88 -1.13 -2.96 -29.53
N ARG A 89 -2.18 -3.79 -29.44
CA ARG A 89 -2.74 -4.27 -28.17
C ARG A 89 -2.79 -5.79 -28.13
N TYR A 90 -2.62 -6.31 -26.92
CA TYR A 90 -2.76 -7.73 -26.61
C TYR A 90 -4.14 -7.98 -26.01
N TYR A 91 -4.92 -8.80 -26.70
CA TYR A 91 -6.22 -9.28 -26.29
C TYR A 91 -6.07 -10.71 -25.75
N MET A 92 -6.53 -10.91 -24.53
CA MET A 92 -6.38 -12.13 -23.74
C MET A 92 -7.76 -12.70 -23.50
N GLU A 93 -7.92 -14.00 -23.60
CA GLU A 93 -9.23 -14.62 -23.38
C GLU A 93 -9.68 -14.42 -21.94
N ASP A 94 -10.97 -14.13 -21.74
CA ASP A 94 -11.55 -14.04 -20.40
C ASP A 94 -11.61 -15.46 -19.79
N PRO A 95 -10.92 -15.73 -18.66
CA PRO A 95 -10.88 -17.07 -18.07
C PRO A 95 -12.24 -17.56 -17.57
N GLU A 96 -13.20 -16.66 -17.35
CA GLU A 96 -14.56 -17.01 -16.92
C GLU A 96 -15.50 -17.25 -18.11
N ASN A 97 -15.28 -16.54 -19.22
CA ASN A 97 -16.13 -16.64 -20.40
C ASN A 97 -15.33 -16.48 -21.70
N ARG A 98 -15.14 -17.61 -22.40
CA ARG A 98 -14.42 -17.74 -23.67
C ARG A 98 -15.03 -16.96 -24.85
N GLU A 99 -16.19 -16.35 -24.68
CA GLU A 99 -16.79 -15.47 -25.69
C GLU A 99 -16.22 -14.05 -25.68
N TYR A 100 -15.46 -13.70 -24.65
CA TYR A 100 -14.92 -12.37 -24.48
C TYR A 100 -13.40 -12.37 -24.36
N PHE A 101 -12.84 -11.23 -24.73
CA PHE A 101 -11.43 -10.91 -24.57
C PHE A 101 -11.27 -9.70 -23.67
N HIS A 102 -10.16 -9.66 -22.94
CA HIS A 102 -9.69 -8.53 -22.17
C HIS A 102 -8.44 -7.92 -22.80
N TYR A 103 -8.37 -6.60 -22.80
CA TYR A 103 -7.13 -5.87 -23.07
C TYR A 103 -6.93 -4.78 -22.02
N TYR A 104 -5.66 -4.45 -21.79
CA TYR A 104 -5.27 -3.43 -20.82
C TYR A 104 -4.78 -2.18 -21.54
N SER A 105 -5.19 -1.03 -21.04
CA SER A 105 -4.80 0.27 -21.62
C SER A 105 -4.51 1.28 -20.54
N LEU A 106 -3.45 2.07 -20.73
CA LEU A 106 -3.15 3.24 -19.93
C LEU A 106 -3.91 4.46 -20.48
N GLN A 107 -4.68 5.14 -19.63
CA GLN A 107 -5.31 6.42 -19.95
C GLN A 107 -5.25 7.33 -18.73
N SER A 108 -4.76 8.56 -18.92
CA SER A 108 -4.72 9.59 -17.86
C SER A 108 -4.14 9.08 -16.53
N SER A 109 -3.01 8.36 -16.59
CA SER A 109 -2.34 7.74 -15.43
C SER A 109 -3.08 6.58 -14.75
N HIS A 110 -4.10 6.02 -15.40
CA HIS A 110 -4.86 4.88 -14.92
C HIS A 110 -4.78 3.70 -15.88
N ILE A 111 -4.55 2.50 -15.36
CA ILE A 111 -4.69 1.26 -16.12
C ILE A 111 -6.15 0.82 -16.05
N TYR A 112 -6.73 0.66 -17.23
CA TYR A 112 -8.07 0.11 -17.40
C TYR A 112 -8.00 -1.29 -18.00
N LYS A 113 -8.82 -2.19 -17.46
CA LYS A 113 -9.17 -3.47 -18.06
C LYS A 113 -10.42 -3.24 -18.91
N ASN A 114 -10.31 -3.52 -20.20
CA ASN A 114 -11.41 -3.36 -21.15
C ASN A 114 -11.84 -4.74 -21.65
N LYS A 115 -13.14 -4.97 -21.76
CA LYS A 115 -13.76 -6.21 -22.21
C LYS A 115 -14.37 -6.02 -23.61
N THR A 116 -14.06 -6.94 -24.50
CA THR A 116 -14.51 -6.96 -25.90
C THR A 116 -15.09 -8.32 -26.24
N SER A 117 -15.97 -8.38 -27.24
CA SER A 117 -16.41 -9.64 -27.84
C SER A 117 -15.30 -10.31 -28.66
N LYS A 118 -15.55 -11.52 -29.18
CA LYS A 118 -14.65 -12.20 -30.15
C LYS A 118 -14.36 -11.37 -31.41
N THR A 119 -15.26 -10.48 -31.79
CA THR A 119 -15.08 -9.56 -32.93
C THR A 119 -14.27 -8.31 -32.57
N LEU A 120 -13.66 -8.27 -31.38
CA LEU A 120 -12.86 -7.15 -30.85
C LEU A 120 -13.64 -5.84 -30.71
N THR A 121 -14.97 -5.90 -30.77
CA THR A 121 -15.84 -4.76 -30.51
C THR A 121 -16.11 -4.61 -29.01
N PRO A 122 -16.10 -3.38 -28.46
CA PRO A 122 -16.42 -3.15 -27.06
C PRO A 122 -17.86 -3.53 -26.76
N ILE A 123 -18.10 -4.16 -25.61
CA ILE A 123 -19.43 -4.68 -25.22
C ILE A 123 -20.38 -3.61 -24.66
N GLY A 124 -20.03 -2.32 -24.77
CA GLY A 124 -20.84 -1.21 -24.25
C GLY A 124 -20.62 -0.91 -22.76
N LEU A 125 -21.69 -0.62 -22.02
CA LEU A 125 -21.64 -0.30 -20.59
C LEU A 125 -21.08 -1.48 -19.78
N GLY A 126 -20.19 -1.18 -18.83
CA GLY A 126 -19.51 -2.21 -18.01
C GLY A 126 -18.32 -2.88 -18.71
N SER A 127 -17.99 -2.48 -19.94
CA SER A 127 -16.79 -2.98 -20.63
C SER A 127 -15.48 -2.53 -20.00
N LYS A 128 -15.47 -1.46 -19.20
CA LYS A 128 -14.24 -0.81 -18.75
C LYS A 128 -14.19 -0.69 -17.22
N THR A 129 -13.15 -1.26 -16.64
CA THR A 129 -12.91 -1.23 -15.19
C THR A 129 -11.53 -0.65 -14.91
N GLN A 130 -11.45 0.31 -14.01
CA GLN A 130 -10.18 0.84 -13.53
C GLN A 130 -9.52 -0.20 -12.60
N VAL A 131 -8.25 -0.51 -12.85
CA VAL A 131 -7.52 -1.55 -12.09
C VAL A 131 -6.40 -0.95 -11.26
N LEU A 132 -5.73 0.07 -11.76
CA LEU A 132 -4.61 0.70 -11.08
C LEU A 132 -4.55 2.19 -11.43
N ASN A 133 -4.07 3.01 -10.51
CA ASN A 133 -3.91 4.45 -10.64
C ASN A 133 -2.43 4.86 -10.45
N GLN A 134 -2.13 6.14 -10.71
CA GLN A 134 -0.80 6.73 -10.53
C GLN A 134 0.30 6.01 -11.35
N ILE A 135 -0.04 5.66 -12.58
CA ILE A 135 0.85 4.97 -13.52
C ILE A 135 1.45 5.98 -14.50
N VAL A 136 2.76 5.94 -14.66
CA VAL A 136 3.50 6.75 -15.65
C VAL A 136 3.57 6.02 -16.97
N ALA A 137 3.97 4.75 -16.92
CA ALA A 137 4.11 3.91 -18.11
C ALA A 137 3.58 2.50 -17.85
N PHE A 138 3.03 1.91 -18.90
CA PHE A 138 2.51 0.55 -18.91
C PHE A 138 2.81 -0.06 -20.26
N THR A 139 3.55 -1.17 -20.27
CA THR A 139 3.84 -1.90 -21.49
C THR A 139 3.63 -3.40 -21.29
N ILE A 140 3.09 -4.02 -22.34
CA ILE A 140 3.00 -5.47 -22.50
C ILE A 140 3.66 -5.75 -23.84
N GLU A 141 4.71 -6.54 -23.85
CA GLU A 141 5.47 -6.88 -25.06
C GLU A 141 5.71 -8.38 -25.12
N TYR A 142 5.50 -8.97 -26.29
CA TYR A 142 5.80 -10.38 -26.53
C TYR A 142 7.23 -10.54 -27.01
N GLN A 143 8.00 -11.36 -26.29
CA GLN A 143 9.34 -11.79 -26.66
C GLN A 143 9.43 -13.30 -26.43
N ASP A 144 9.25 -14.06 -27.50
CA ASP A 144 9.12 -15.52 -27.46
C ASP A 144 10.19 -16.19 -26.56
N PRO A 145 9.81 -17.05 -25.58
CA PRO A 145 8.46 -17.54 -25.23
C PRO A 145 7.75 -16.77 -24.09
N PHE A 146 8.17 -15.54 -23.80
CA PHE A 146 7.71 -14.73 -22.69
C PHE A 146 6.88 -13.52 -23.14
N ILE A 147 6.01 -13.06 -22.25
CA ILE A 147 5.45 -11.72 -22.28
C ILE A 147 6.10 -10.90 -21.16
N HIS A 148 6.70 -9.77 -21.54
CA HIS A 148 7.23 -8.77 -20.64
C HIS A 148 6.12 -7.80 -20.26
N LEU A 149 5.73 -7.83 -18.99
CA LEU A 149 4.84 -6.84 -18.39
C LEU A 149 5.70 -5.84 -17.61
N ASN A 150 5.63 -4.57 -17.97
CA ASN A 150 6.28 -3.49 -17.23
C ASN A 150 5.25 -2.44 -16.80
N ILE A 151 5.29 -2.08 -15.52
CA ILE A 151 4.48 -1.01 -14.94
C ILE A 151 5.43 -0.05 -14.24
N THR A 152 5.45 1.21 -14.67
CA THR A 152 6.25 2.26 -14.07
C THR A 152 5.35 3.25 -13.34
N ARG A 153 5.70 3.55 -12.09
CA ARG A 153 5.03 4.53 -11.22
C ARG A 153 6.02 5.60 -10.81
N GLU A 154 5.54 6.79 -10.51
CA GLU A 154 6.35 7.85 -9.91
C GLU A 154 5.95 8.03 -8.46
N LYS A 155 6.94 8.07 -7.57
CA LYS A 155 6.74 8.33 -6.15
C LYS A 155 7.91 9.15 -5.63
N ASP A 156 7.59 10.27 -4.98
CA ASP A 156 8.57 11.20 -4.40
C ASP A 156 9.65 11.65 -5.40
N GLY A 157 9.25 11.89 -6.65
CA GLY A 157 10.15 12.30 -7.75
C GLY A 157 11.07 11.20 -8.29
N ARG A 158 10.84 9.94 -7.89
CA ARG A 158 11.58 8.78 -8.40
C ARG A 158 10.64 7.84 -9.13
N ALA A 159 11.10 7.36 -10.30
CA ALA A 159 10.40 6.34 -11.05
C ALA A 159 10.72 4.94 -10.47
N TYR A 160 9.68 4.18 -10.17
CA TYR A 160 9.73 2.79 -9.73
C TYR A 160 9.12 1.92 -10.82
N SER A 161 9.93 1.03 -11.39
CA SER A 161 9.47 0.06 -12.38
C SER A 161 9.28 -1.31 -11.74
N SER A 162 8.18 -1.96 -12.08
CA SER A 162 7.94 -3.35 -11.74
C SER A 162 7.78 -4.14 -13.02
N VAL A 163 8.75 -5.03 -13.25
CA VAL A 163 8.85 -5.85 -14.45
C VAL A 163 8.54 -7.29 -14.08
N LYS A 164 7.76 -7.97 -14.91
CA LYS A 164 7.46 -9.39 -14.76
C LYS A 164 7.50 -10.08 -16.11
N ASN A 165 8.28 -11.15 -16.18
CA ASN A 165 8.40 -11.98 -17.36
C ASN A 165 7.48 -13.17 -17.18
N ILE A 166 6.50 -13.31 -18.08
CA ILE A 166 5.42 -14.28 -17.95
C ILE A 166 5.58 -15.29 -19.08
N TYR A 167 5.84 -16.54 -18.72
CA TYR A 167 5.86 -17.62 -19.71
C TYR A 167 4.43 -17.89 -20.21
N VAL A 168 4.26 -17.93 -21.53
CA VAL A 168 2.97 -18.15 -22.17
C VAL A 168 2.97 -19.49 -22.86
N LYS A 169 1.96 -20.32 -22.55
CA LYS A 169 1.71 -21.58 -23.26
C LYS A 169 0.75 -21.42 -24.44
N GLY A 170 -0.10 -20.40 -24.39
CA GLY A 170 -1.10 -20.11 -25.40
C GLY A 170 -0.50 -19.71 -26.75
N LYS A 171 -1.27 -19.88 -27.81
CA LYS A 171 -0.86 -19.51 -29.17
C LYS A 171 -1.05 -18.01 -29.38
N LEU A 172 0.02 -17.30 -29.73
CA LEU A 172 -0.08 -15.90 -30.17
C LEU A 172 -0.52 -15.83 -31.63
N ILE A 173 -1.60 -15.08 -31.89
CA ILE A 173 -2.13 -14.82 -33.23
C ILE A 173 -1.94 -13.34 -33.54
N HIS A 174 -1.13 -13.05 -34.56
CA HIS A 174 -1.00 -11.70 -35.09
C HIS A 174 -2.08 -11.44 -36.13
N VAL A 175 -3.00 -10.52 -35.82
CA VAL A 175 -4.01 -10.05 -36.77
C VAL A 175 -3.50 -8.74 -37.36
N ARG A 176 -3.14 -8.74 -38.65
CA ARG A 176 -2.82 -7.50 -39.36
C ARG A 176 -4.09 -6.66 -39.48
N ALA A 177 -4.02 -5.39 -39.08
CA ALA A 177 -5.03 -4.43 -39.49
C ALA A 177 -4.96 -4.30 -41.01
N GLN A 178 -6.05 -4.62 -41.70
CA GLN A 178 -6.25 -4.32 -43.12
C GLN A 178 -6.58 -2.84 -43.29
#